data_AF-A0A930DRE6-F1
#
_entry.id   AF-A0A930DRE6-F1
#
_cell.length_a   1.000
_cell.length_b   1.000
_cell.length_c   1.000
_cell.angle_alpha   90.00
_cell.angle_beta   90.00
_cell.angle_gamma   90.00
#
_symmetry.space_group_name_H-M   'P 1'
#
loop_
_entity.id
_entity.type
_entity.pdbx_description
1 polymer ?
#
loop_
_entity_poly.entity_id
_entity_poly.type
_entity_poly.pdbx_seq_one_letter_code
_entity_poly.pdbx_strand_id
1 'polypeptide(L)'
;MLFFIINPLAGRGHGLTVWKKIEEDSRTFLESEGFRVFYTEGRGNAKTIAREITEDSRGEKKIIVIGGTGTLNEVVDGVKLDGDRVSLAFLPVCKENDFVRGLDKSYRTPINIQELLENKERKVDYGIVEGSTRHRRFV
;
A
#
# COMPACT_ATOMS: atom_id res chain seq x y z
N MET A 1 12.48 -7.44 -3.04
CA MET A 1 11.83 -7.56 -1.72
C MET A 1 10.60 -6.68 -1.65
N LEU A 2 9.49 -7.27 -1.22
CA LEU A 2 8.17 -6.66 -1.12
C LEU A 2 7.83 -6.33 0.35
N PHE A 3 7.18 -5.20 0.59
CA PHE A 3 6.74 -4.80 1.93
C PHE A 3 5.23 -4.68 1.98
N PHE A 4 4.56 -5.49 2.79
CA PHE A 4 3.11 -5.47 2.93
C PHE A 4 2.71 -4.66 4.16
N ILE A 5 1.92 -3.60 3.98
CA ILE A 5 1.26 -2.86 5.05
C ILE A 5 -0.23 -3.18 4.98
N ILE A 6 -0.72 -3.90 5.99
CA ILE A 6 -2.05 -4.52 5.97
C ILE A 6 -2.87 -3.93 7.10
N ASN A 7 -4.03 -3.38 6.76
CA ASN A 7 -5.06 -3.11 7.76
C ASN A 7 -5.97 -4.33 7.90
N PRO A 8 -5.78 -5.18 8.93
CA PRO A 8 -6.54 -6.42 9.05
C PRO A 8 -8.04 -6.16 9.27
N LEU A 9 -8.40 -5.01 9.87
CA LEU A 9 -9.78 -4.64 10.19
C LEU A 9 -10.49 -3.93 9.02
N ALA A 10 -9.77 -3.59 7.94
CA ALA A 10 -10.35 -2.94 6.77
C ALA A 10 -11.52 -3.77 6.19
N GLY A 11 -12.57 -3.08 5.74
CA GLY A 11 -13.74 -3.71 5.14
C GLY A 11 -14.50 -4.66 6.08
N ARG A 12 -14.48 -4.44 7.41
CA ARG A 12 -15.03 -5.37 8.43
C ARG A 12 -14.26 -6.69 8.46
N GLY A 13 -12.94 -6.62 8.63
CA GLY A 13 -12.08 -7.80 8.73
C GLY A 13 -11.68 -8.45 7.41
N HIS A 14 -12.19 -7.95 6.28
CA HIS A 14 -11.89 -8.50 4.96
C HIS A 14 -10.42 -8.29 4.57
N GLY A 15 -9.74 -7.31 5.16
CA GLY A 15 -8.32 -7.04 4.87
C GLY A 15 -7.43 -8.22 5.24
N LEU A 16 -7.70 -8.86 6.38
CA LEU A 16 -6.99 -10.06 6.80
C LEU A 16 -7.33 -11.26 5.90
N THR A 17 -8.61 -11.42 5.53
CA THR A 17 -9.05 -12.51 4.63
C THR A 17 -8.39 -12.42 3.26
N VAL A 18 -8.36 -11.22 2.66
CA VAL A 18 -7.73 -10.97 1.37
C VAL A 18 -6.23 -11.26 1.43
N TRP A 19 -5.54 -10.79 2.48
CA TRP A 19 -4.13 -11.09 2.65
C TRP A 19 -3.86 -12.59 2.76
N LYS A 20 -4.61 -13.30 3.62
CA LYS A 20 -4.40 -14.73 3.83
C LYS A 20 -4.56 -15.55 2.56
N LYS A 21 -5.54 -15.19 1.74
CA LYS A 21 -5.73 -15.80 0.42
C LYS A 21 -4.54 -15.52 -0.52
N ILE A 22 -4.07 -14.28 -0.59
CA ILE A 22 -2.91 -13.91 -1.42
C ILE A 22 -1.64 -14.64 -0.96
N GLU A 23 -1.40 -14.68 0.35
CA GLU A 23 -0.27 -15.36 0.97
C GLU A 23 -0.26 -16.85 0.59
N GLU A 24 -1.43 -17.50 0.60
CA GLU A 24 -1.60 -18.89 0.20
C GLU A 24 -1.41 -19.08 -1.32
N ASP A 25 -2.16 -18.33 -2.13
CA ASP A 25 -2.17 -18.46 -3.60
C ASP A 25 -0.83 -18.08 -4.25
N SER A 26 -0.02 -17.25 -3.58
CA SER A 26 1.22 -16.66 -4.14
C SER A 26 2.48 -16.99 -3.34
N ARG A 27 2.44 -17.96 -2.40
CA ARG A 27 3.56 -18.25 -1.48
C ARG A 27 4.90 -18.39 -2.18
N THR A 28 5.01 -19.27 -3.17
CA THR A 28 6.27 -19.54 -3.88
C THR A 28 6.84 -18.28 -4.54
N PHE A 29 5.98 -17.46 -5.13
CA PHE A 29 6.39 -16.19 -5.73
C PHE A 29 6.88 -15.20 -4.67
N LEU A 30 6.13 -15.04 -3.58
CA LEU A 30 6.49 -14.15 -2.46
C LEU A 30 7.83 -14.56 -1.83
N GLU A 31 8.08 -15.86 -1.66
CA GLU A 31 9.34 -16.39 -1.16
C GLU A 31 10.50 -16.09 -2.11
N SER A 32 10.29 -16.20 -3.42
CA SER A 32 11.32 -15.88 -4.43
C SER A 32 11.68 -14.39 -4.49
N GLU A 33 10.71 -13.51 -4.28
CA GLU A 33 10.91 -12.05 -4.26
C GLU A 33 11.49 -11.54 -2.93
N GLY A 34 11.32 -12.34 -1.87
CA GLY A 34 11.47 -11.94 -0.48
C GLY A 34 10.37 -10.95 -0.05
N PHE A 35 9.77 -11.15 1.11
CA PHE A 35 8.74 -10.23 1.60
C PHE A 35 8.74 -10.04 3.12
N ARG A 36 8.19 -8.91 3.55
CA ARG A 36 7.92 -8.61 4.97
C ARG A 36 6.50 -8.12 5.13
N VAL A 37 5.87 -8.52 6.23
CA VAL A 37 4.46 -8.22 6.51
C VAL A 37 4.35 -7.39 7.78
N PHE A 38 3.57 -6.33 7.72
CA PHE A 38 3.25 -5.44 8.83
C PHE A 38 1.74 -5.29 8.95
N TYR A 39 1.21 -5.56 10.13
CA TYR A 39 -0.20 -5.35 10.43
C TYR A 39 -0.37 -4.02 11.14
N THR A 40 -1.35 -3.23 10.72
CA THR A 40 -1.65 -1.97 11.40
C THR A 40 -2.51 -2.23 12.63
N GLU A 41 -2.17 -1.60 13.75
CA GLU A 41 -2.92 -1.71 15.02
C GLU A 41 -3.97 -0.62 15.20
N GLY A 42 -3.88 0.46 14.43
CA GLY A 42 -4.80 1.59 14.55
C GLY A 42 -4.40 2.78 13.69
N ARG A 43 -5.08 3.91 13.91
CA ARG A 43 -4.88 5.15 13.17
C ARG A 43 -3.45 5.67 13.34
N GLY A 44 -2.82 6.03 12.23
CA GLY A 44 -1.46 6.55 12.16
C GLY A 44 -0.38 5.48 12.12
N ASN A 45 -0.70 4.20 12.37
CA ASN A 45 0.30 3.15 12.43
C ASN A 45 0.86 2.81 11.03
N ALA A 46 0.04 2.86 9.97
CA ALA A 46 0.54 2.68 8.61
C ALA A 46 1.55 3.77 8.20
N LYS A 47 1.36 5.00 8.71
CA LYS A 47 2.29 6.12 8.53
C LYS A 47 3.64 5.84 9.18
N THR A 48 3.64 5.33 10.40
CA THR A 48 4.87 4.98 11.13
C THR A 48 5.61 3.84 10.43
N ILE A 49 4.92 2.77 10.08
CA ILE A 49 5.50 1.62 9.36
C ILE A 49 6.11 2.06 8.02
N ALA A 50 5.38 2.85 7.23
CA ALA A 50 5.85 3.34 5.94
C ALA A 50 7.13 4.18 6.07
N ARG A 51 7.22 5.02 7.11
CA ARG A 51 8.44 5.78 7.42
C ARG A 51 9.60 4.86 7.74
N GLU A 52 9.41 3.86 8.61
CA GLU A 52 10.45 2.91 8.99
C GLU A 52 10.98 2.09 7.80
N ILE A 53 10.08 1.65 6.89
CA ILE A 53 10.46 0.92 5.68
C ILE A 53 11.35 1.76 4.75
N THR A 54 11.10 3.06 4.70
CA THR A 54 11.76 4.03 3.81
C THR A 54 12.82 4.88 4.53
N GLU A 55 13.14 4.55 5.78
CA GLU A 55 14.07 5.33 6.59
C GLU A 55 15.48 5.29 6.02
N ASP A 56 15.87 4.17 5.41
CA ASP A 56 17.12 4.05 4.68
C ASP A 56 16.93 4.25 3.16
N SER A 57 17.84 5.02 2.56
CA SER A 57 17.87 5.28 1.12
C SER A 57 18.35 4.08 0.27
N ARG A 58 18.44 2.88 0.85
CA ARG A 58 19.10 1.73 0.22
C ARG A 58 18.10 0.85 -0.52
N GLY A 59 18.31 0.72 -1.82
CA GLY A 59 17.53 -0.13 -2.70
C GLY A 59 16.11 0.37 -2.95
N GLU A 60 15.47 -0.22 -3.94
CA GLU A 60 14.06 0.06 -4.25
C GLU A 60 13.14 -0.53 -3.17
N LYS A 61 12.12 0.23 -2.78
CA LYS A 61 11.10 -0.19 -1.84
C LYS A 61 9.76 -0.31 -2.57
N LYS A 62 9.28 -1.53 -2.75
CA LYS A 62 7.93 -1.80 -3.24
C LYS A 62 7.01 -2.06 -2.05
N ILE A 63 6.14 -1.10 -1.76
CA ILE A 63 5.19 -1.17 -0.64
C ILE A 63 3.81 -1.51 -1.18
N ILE A 64 3.26 -2.63 -0.73
CA ILE A 64 1.92 -3.11 -1.05
C ILE A 64 1.02 -2.75 0.12
N VAL A 65 0.00 -1.95 -0.15
CA VAL A 65 -0.99 -1.52 0.85
C VAL A 65 -2.26 -2.35 0.67
N ILE A 66 -2.65 -3.10 1.69
CA ILE A 66 -3.93 -3.83 1.72
C ILE A 66 -4.84 -3.17 2.75
N GLY A 67 -5.87 -2.47 2.28
CA GLY A 67 -6.76 -1.73 3.18
C GLY A 67 -7.75 -0.82 2.45
N GLY A 68 -8.14 0.27 3.12
CA GLY A 68 -8.95 1.33 2.52
C GLY A 68 -8.11 2.55 2.14
N THR A 69 -8.73 3.55 1.53
CA THR A 69 -8.08 4.83 1.16
C THR A 69 -7.48 5.56 2.37
N GLY A 70 -8.05 5.37 3.57
CA GLY A 70 -7.45 5.87 4.80
C GLY A 70 -6.06 5.28 5.09
N THR A 71 -5.90 3.97 4.92
CA THR A 71 -4.62 3.27 5.07
C THR A 71 -3.62 3.72 4.00
N LEU A 72 -4.05 3.81 2.74
CA LEU A 72 -3.22 4.35 1.65
C LEU A 72 -2.71 5.76 1.96
N ASN A 73 -3.60 6.64 2.43
CA ASN A 73 -3.24 8.00 2.78
C ASN A 73 -2.26 8.10 3.95
N GLU A 74 -2.34 7.20 4.92
CA GLU A 74 -1.33 7.13 5.98
C GLU A 74 0.04 6.70 5.43
N VAL A 75 0.07 5.75 4.51
CA VAL A 75 1.32 5.31 3.85
C VAL A 75 1.94 6.45 3.05
N VAL A 76 1.16 7.11 2.19
CA VAL A 76 1.60 8.28 1.39
C VAL A 76 2.16 9.39 2.29
N ASP A 77 1.52 9.62 3.44
CA ASP A 77 1.98 10.60 4.42
C ASP A 77 3.23 10.15 5.20
N GLY A 78 3.50 8.85 5.25
CA GLY A 78 4.60 8.24 6.01
C GLY A 78 5.89 8.06 5.22
N VAL A 79 5.78 7.67 3.95
CA VAL A 79 6.94 7.34 3.12
C VAL A 79 7.90 8.52 2.98
N LYS A 80 9.20 8.27 3.15
CA LYS A 80 10.22 9.21 2.71
C LYS A 80 10.39 9.05 1.21
N LEU A 81 10.04 10.12 0.48
CA LEU A 81 10.22 10.17 -0.97
C LEU A 81 11.68 10.51 -1.24
N ASP A 82 12.47 9.50 -1.58
CA ASP A 82 13.85 9.65 -2.04
C ASP A 82 13.93 9.32 -3.54
N GLY A 83 13.58 10.31 -4.36
CA GLY A 83 13.46 10.16 -5.81
C GLY A 83 12.45 9.07 -6.21
N ASP A 84 12.78 8.31 -7.26
CA ASP A 84 11.94 7.25 -7.82
C ASP A 84 12.20 5.87 -7.16
N ARG A 85 12.73 5.82 -5.92
CA ARG A 85 13.09 4.56 -5.23
C ARG A 85 11.94 3.90 -4.46
N VAL A 86 10.79 4.55 -4.36
CA VAL A 86 9.62 4.04 -3.64
C VAL A 86 8.45 3.90 -4.60
N SER A 87 7.98 2.67 -4.79
CA SER A 87 6.77 2.37 -5.56
C SER A 87 5.69 1.83 -4.63
N LEU A 88 4.46 2.30 -4.84
CA LEU A 88 3.28 1.87 -4.07
C LEU A 88 2.37 1.03 -4.95
N ALA A 89 1.99 -0.15 -4.47
CA ALA A 89 0.88 -0.92 -5.00
C ALA A 89 -0.27 -0.87 -3.98
N PHE A 90 -1.51 -0.73 -4.44
CA PHE A 90 -2.67 -0.61 -3.57
C PHE A 90 -3.72 -1.65 -3.91
N LEU A 91 -4.07 -2.47 -2.92
CA LEU A 91 -5.15 -3.43 -2.98
C LEU A 91 -6.31 -2.95 -2.10
N PRO A 92 -7.37 -2.38 -2.70
CA PRO A 92 -8.51 -1.89 -1.98
C PRO A 92 -9.39 -3.06 -1.49
N VAL A 93 -9.70 -3.05 -0.21
CA VAL A 93 -10.54 -4.08 0.45
C VAL A 93 -12.02 -3.68 0.45
N CYS A 94 -12.32 -2.39 0.27
CA CYS A 94 -13.70 -1.89 0.20
C CYS A 94 -14.20 -1.87 -1.26
N LYS A 95 -15.50 -2.16 -1.44
CA LYS A 95 -16.19 -2.12 -2.76
C LYS A 95 -16.12 -0.74 -3.43
N GLU A 96 -16.20 0.30 -2.62
CA GLU A 96 -16.04 1.68 -3.04
C GLU A 96 -14.55 2.03 -2.97
N ASN A 97 -13.93 2.16 -4.13
CA ASN A 97 -12.57 2.69 -4.20
C ASN A 97 -12.43 3.64 -5.39
N ASP A 98 -12.94 4.85 -5.19
CA ASP A 98 -12.93 5.91 -6.19
C ASP A 98 -11.52 6.32 -6.59
N PHE A 99 -10.54 6.16 -5.69
CA PHE A 99 -9.14 6.41 -6.02
C PHE A 99 -8.66 5.49 -7.14
N VAL A 100 -8.80 4.18 -6.96
CA VAL A 100 -8.35 3.22 -7.98
C VAL A 100 -9.18 3.34 -9.27
N ARG A 101 -10.49 3.57 -9.16
CA ARG A 101 -11.36 3.81 -10.33
C ARG A 101 -11.04 5.13 -11.05
N GLY A 102 -10.55 6.13 -10.33
CA GLY A 102 -10.07 7.39 -10.88
C GLY A 102 -8.77 7.22 -11.68
N LEU A 103 -7.89 6.32 -11.23
CA LEU A 103 -6.66 5.97 -11.94
C LEU A 103 -6.94 5.07 -13.16
N ASP A 104 -7.78 4.06 -13.00
CA ASP A 104 -8.15 3.12 -14.04
C ASP A 104 -9.63 2.73 -13.94
N LYS A 105 -10.43 3.16 -14.92
CA LYS A 105 -11.85 2.83 -15.01
C LYS A 105 -12.11 1.35 -15.26
N SER A 106 -11.12 0.64 -15.80
CA SER A 106 -11.17 -0.79 -16.08
C SER A 106 -10.65 -1.63 -14.92
N TYR A 107 -10.27 -0.99 -13.80
CA TYR A 107 -9.71 -1.69 -12.65
C TYR A 107 -10.64 -2.81 -12.16
N ARG A 108 -10.04 -3.98 -11.98
CA ARG A 108 -10.63 -5.12 -11.30
C ARG A 108 -9.71 -5.48 -10.14
N THR A 109 -10.30 -5.91 -9.03
CA THR A 109 -9.51 -6.43 -7.91
C THR A 109 -8.70 -7.63 -8.41
N PRO A 110 -7.37 -7.58 -8.34
CA PRO A 110 -6.53 -8.67 -8.83
C PRO A 110 -6.76 -9.93 -8.01
N ILE A 111 -6.63 -11.07 -8.67
CA ILE A 111 -6.88 -12.39 -8.08
C ILE A 111 -5.67 -12.85 -7.25
N ASN A 112 -4.47 -12.40 -7.62
CA ASN A 112 -3.20 -12.70 -6.93
C ASN A 112 -2.26 -11.47 -6.93
N ILE A 113 -1.12 -11.58 -6.25
CA ILE A 113 -0.18 -10.45 -6.13
C ILE A 113 0.59 -10.19 -7.43
N GLN A 114 0.81 -11.22 -8.24
CA GLN A 114 1.54 -11.13 -9.50
C GLN A 114 0.78 -10.23 -10.48
N GLU A 115 -0.52 -10.42 -10.63
CA GLU A 115 -1.39 -9.56 -11.44
C GLU A 115 -1.34 -8.11 -10.98
N LEU A 116 -1.27 -7.87 -9.65
CA LEU A 116 -1.09 -6.51 -9.12
C LEU A 116 0.26 -5.91 -9.53
N LEU A 117 1.33 -6.71 -9.50
CA LEU A 117 2.72 -6.27 -9.77
C LEU A 117 3.09 -6.24 -11.26
N GLU A 118 2.36 -6.96 -12.12
CA GLU A 118 2.50 -6.93 -13.58
C GLU A 118 1.94 -5.64 -14.19
N ASN A 119 1.07 -4.94 -13.45
CA ASN A 119 0.54 -3.66 -13.90
C ASN A 119 1.64 -2.62 -14.08
N LYS A 120 1.52 -1.81 -15.14
CA LYS A 120 2.48 -0.74 -15.42
C LYS A 120 2.49 0.28 -14.29
N GLU A 121 3.67 0.48 -13.69
CA GLU A 121 3.90 1.59 -12.77
C GLU A 121 3.61 2.93 -13.46
N ARG A 122 3.02 3.85 -12.72
CA ARG A 122 2.74 5.20 -13.21
C ARG A 122 3.02 6.21 -12.12
N LYS A 123 3.48 7.40 -12.52
CA LYS A 123 3.60 8.53 -11.60
C LYS A 123 2.20 9.06 -11.29
N VAL A 124 1.95 9.34 -10.02
CA VAL A 124 0.68 9.84 -9.49
C VAL A 124 1.00 11.06 -8.64
N ASP A 125 0.27 12.15 -8.89
CA ASP A 125 0.38 13.36 -8.06
C ASP A 125 -0.26 13.12 -6.69
N TYR A 126 0.29 13.75 -5.65
CA TYR A 126 -0.29 13.75 -4.32
C TYR A 126 -0.56 15.18 -3.86
N GLY A 127 -1.64 15.36 -3.11
CA GLY A 127 -1.97 16.61 -2.47
C GLY A 127 -1.18 16.81 -1.18
N ILE A 128 -0.92 18.08 -0.84
CA ILE A 128 -0.36 18.49 0.44
C ILE A 128 -1.37 19.40 1.13
N VAL A 129 -1.71 19.10 2.37
CA VAL A 129 -2.37 20.05 3.27
C VAL A 129 -1.34 20.52 4.29
N GLU A 130 -1.11 21.83 4.30
CA GLU A 130 -0.22 22.49 5.24
C GLU A 130 -0.99 23.53 6.06
N GLY A 131 -0.78 23.48 7.37
CA GLY A 131 -1.30 24.43 8.34
C GLY A 131 -0.33 24.57 9.50
N SER A 132 -0.57 25.53 10.38
CA SER A 132 0.36 25.89 11.47
C SER A 132 0.77 24.74 12.39
N THR A 133 -0.06 23.70 12.50
CA THR A 133 0.20 22.52 13.35
C THR A 133 0.17 21.20 12.58
N ARG A 134 -0.04 21.22 11.26
CA ARG A 134 -0.30 20.01 10.49
C ARG A 134 0.31 20.09 9.10
N HIS A 135 1.13 19.10 8.79
CA HIS A 135 1.57 18.78 7.43
C HIS A 135 1.09 17.37 7.10
N ARG A 136 0.41 17.21 5.97
CA ARG A 136 -0.10 15.90 5.53
C ARG A 136 -0.06 15.77 4.01
N ARG A 137 0.47 14.64 3.53
CA ARG A 137 0.33 14.20 2.14
C ARG A 137 -0.87 13.25 2.00
N PHE A 138 -1.53 13.28 0.84
CA PHE A 138 -2.68 12.43 0.54
C PHE A 138 -2.85 12.27 -0.97
N VAL A 139 -3.60 11.24 -1.35
CA VAL A 139 -4.06 10.97 -2.71
C VAL A 139 -5.59 10.92 -2.75
#